data_AF-A0A1W9KWS6-F1
#
_entry.id   AF-A0A1W9KWS6-F1
#
_cell.length_a   1.000
_cell.length_b   1.000
_cell.length_c   1.000
_cell.angle_alpha   90.00
_cell.angle_beta   90.00
_cell.angle_gamma   90.00
#
_symmetry.space_group_name_H-M   'P 1'
#
loop_
_entity.id
_entity.type
_entity.pdbx_description
1 polymer ?
#
loop_
_entity_poly.entity_id
_entity_poly.type
_entity_poly.pdbx_seq_one_letter_code
_entity_poly.pdbx_strand_id
1 'polypeptide(L)'
;MNNTQKMATTKRWQAGFSLVELMISLVIGMILVIAASSVYLYSKKSFNSSTETSQLENNGRFAIDLLTKYIQSAGYVMVDPSFPAPQGPIDNKIIGCDFGMTNPTNPTTAADLVCLTAVPTGTRQSASIGLIAETDQYSTGSQFQGFDCLGESSIDIPTSTGHVIHETRSYFFVGNTTVQTPNGPVNMGQLSCLADQTPAGGVATYQSQPILPGIEQLAFSYLMPAAADPNTAQAAMSAASQAAAATWPNVLAVDVCVLAKSIQPAGNDSGTAYTDCYGTAITAAPGEIYRTFRTTVRLRNKSSI
;
A
#
# COMPACT_ATOMS: atom_id res chain seq x y z
N MET A 1 -13.02 -14.36 -100.04
CA MET A 1 -13.22 -12.99 -99.51
C MET A 1 -12.43 -12.88 -98.21
N ASN A 2 -11.27 -12.23 -98.24
CA ASN A 2 -10.38 -12.05 -97.09
C ASN A 2 -10.87 -10.90 -96.21
N ASN A 3 -10.99 -11.12 -94.90
CA ASN A 3 -11.23 -10.05 -93.94
C ASN A 3 -10.09 -10.05 -92.90
N THR A 4 -9.08 -9.22 -93.13
CA THR A 4 -7.94 -9.03 -92.23
C THR A 4 -8.29 -7.96 -91.20
N GLN A 5 -8.61 -8.38 -89.96
CA GLN A 5 -8.70 -7.46 -88.84
C GLN A 5 -7.29 -7.02 -88.41
N LYS A 6 -7.01 -5.71 -88.51
CA LYS A 6 -5.79 -5.10 -87.96
C LYS A 6 -5.96 -4.93 -86.44
N MET A 7 -5.17 -5.66 -85.65
CA MET A 7 -5.01 -5.37 -84.22
C MET A 7 -4.28 -4.03 -84.05
N ALA A 8 -4.94 -3.03 -83.48
CA ALA A 8 -4.32 -1.79 -83.07
C ALA A 8 -3.62 -1.99 -81.70
N THR A 9 -2.29 -2.06 -81.71
CA THR A 9 -1.47 -2.01 -80.49
C THR A 9 -1.39 -0.56 -80.00
N THR A 10 -2.11 -0.25 -78.92
CA THR A 10 -1.99 1.04 -78.22
C THR A 10 -0.63 1.12 -77.54
N LYS A 11 0.26 1.94 -78.11
CA LYS A 11 1.58 2.25 -77.53
C LYS A 11 1.35 3.02 -76.23
N ARG A 12 1.46 2.35 -75.07
CA ARG A 12 1.46 3.01 -73.76
C ARG A 12 2.71 3.86 -73.66
N TRP A 13 2.53 5.19 -73.60
CA TRP A 13 3.62 6.12 -73.31
C TRP A 13 3.97 5.97 -71.83
N GLN A 14 5.18 5.48 -71.54
CA GLN A 14 5.75 5.61 -70.20
C GLN A 14 6.17 7.06 -70.01
N ALA A 15 5.36 7.83 -69.30
CA ALA A 15 5.82 9.09 -68.73
C ALA A 15 6.77 8.75 -67.58
N GLY A 16 8.06 8.99 -67.77
CA GLY A 16 9.04 8.89 -66.69
C GLY A 16 8.83 10.03 -65.69
N PHE A 17 8.90 9.73 -64.40
CA PHE A 17 8.86 10.74 -63.35
C PHE A 17 10.14 11.60 -63.39
N SER A 18 9.99 12.90 -63.15
CA SER A 18 11.18 13.76 -63.03
C SER A 18 11.91 13.47 -61.71
N LEU A 19 13.23 13.61 -61.69
CA LEU A 19 14.05 13.43 -60.47
C LEU A 19 13.54 14.33 -59.32
N VAL A 20 13.08 15.53 -59.66
CA VAL A 20 12.51 16.50 -58.71
C VAL A 20 11.21 15.99 -58.07
N GLU A 21 10.36 15.30 -58.82
CA GLU A 21 9.08 14.76 -58.34
C GLU A 21 9.29 13.61 -57.35
N LEU A 22 10.32 12.80 -57.57
CA LEU A 22 10.76 11.76 -56.64
C LEU A 22 11.35 12.37 -55.36
N MET A 23 12.12 13.46 -55.47
CA MET A 23 12.63 14.18 -54.30
C MET A 23 11.50 14.79 -53.47
N ILE A 24 10.53 15.44 -54.11
CA ILE A 24 9.39 16.07 -53.42
C ILE A 24 8.54 15.01 -52.71
N SER A 25 8.21 13.90 -53.38
CA SER A 25 7.41 12.83 -52.78
C SER A 25 8.11 12.16 -51.59
N LEU A 26 9.43 11.97 -51.64
CA LEU A 26 10.21 11.44 -50.51
C LEU A 26 10.20 12.41 -49.32
N VAL A 27 10.39 13.71 -49.56
CA VAL A 27 10.37 14.74 -48.51
C VAL A 27 8.98 14.79 -47.84
N ILE A 28 7.90 14.79 -48.62
CA ILE A 28 6.53 14.78 -48.08
C ILE A 28 6.28 13.49 -47.28
N GLY A 29 6.69 12.33 -47.81
CA GLY A 29 6.57 11.05 -47.11
C GLY A 29 7.30 11.05 -45.76
N MET A 30 8.52 11.59 -45.71
CA MET A 30 9.31 11.69 -44.49
C MET A 30 8.62 12.60 -43.46
N ILE A 31 8.09 13.75 -43.88
CA ILE A 31 7.36 14.67 -43.00
C ILE A 31 6.12 13.98 -42.41
N LEU A 32 5.36 13.26 -43.23
CA LEU A 32 4.17 12.54 -42.76
C LEU A 32 4.50 11.45 -41.74
N VAL A 33 5.56 10.67 -41.97
CA VAL A 33 6.00 9.64 -41.02
C VAL A 33 6.46 10.25 -39.71
N ILE A 34 7.21 11.36 -39.74
CA ILE A 34 7.64 12.07 -38.52
C ILE A 34 6.42 12.60 -37.75
N ALA A 35 5.47 13.24 -38.45
CA ALA A 35 4.25 13.74 -37.83
C ALA A 35 3.43 12.61 -37.19
N ALA A 36 3.15 11.54 -37.92
CA ALA A 36 2.41 10.38 -37.42
C ALA A 36 3.11 9.70 -36.23
N SER A 37 4.44 9.53 -36.31
CA SER A 37 5.24 8.94 -35.23
C SER A 37 5.20 9.81 -33.97
N SER A 38 5.28 11.13 -34.11
CA SER A 38 5.21 12.05 -32.98
C SER A 38 3.87 11.94 -32.26
N VAL A 39 2.75 11.97 -32.99
CA VAL A 39 1.39 11.83 -32.42
C VAL A 39 1.23 10.49 -31.71
N TYR A 40 1.75 9.42 -32.29
CA TYR A 40 1.71 8.09 -31.68
C TYR A 40 2.49 8.03 -30.36
N LEU A 41 3.72 8.60 -30.33
CA LEU A 41 4.54 8.65 -29.11
C LEU A 41 3.87 9.50 -28.02
N TYR A 42 3.30 10.65 -28.37
CA TYR A 42 2.56 11.49 -27.42
C TYR A 42 1.33 10.76 -26.85
N SER A 43 0.55 10.09 -27.72
CA SER A 43 -0.62 9.32 -27.30
C SER A 43 -0.23 8.17 -26.37
N LYS A 44 0.83 7.43 -26.70
CA LYS A 44 1.36 6.34 -25.85
C LYS A 44 1.82 6.86 -24.49
N LYS A 45 2.55 7.99 -24.46
CA LYS A 45 3.00 8.59 -23.20
C LYS A 45 1.83 9.07 -22.34
N SER A 46 0.84 9.72 -22.94
CA SER A 46 -0.38 10.16 -22.25
C SER A 46 -1.18 8.97 -21.69
N PHE A 47 -1.29 7.90 -22.46
CA PHE A 47 -1.98 6.68 -22.03
C PHE A 47 -1.29 6.02 -20.84
N ASN A 48 0.03 5.90 -20.87
CA ASN A 48 0.80 5.35 -19.74
C ASN A 48 0.66 6.22 -18.49
N SER A 49 0.74 7.55 -18.62
CA SER A 49 0.52 8.48 -17.51
C SER A 49 -0.86 8.34 -16.88
N SER A 50 -1.90 8.23 -17.70
CA SER A 50 -3.28 7.98 -17.24
C SER A 50 -3.44 6.62 -16.55
N THR A 51 -2.73 5.60 -17.03
CA THR A 51 -2.78 4.25 -16.45
C THR A 51 -2.10 4.23 -15.08
N GLU A 52 -0.92 4.83 -14.96
CA GLU A 52 -0.16 4.87 -13.71
C GLU A 52 -0.83 5.71 -12.63
N THR A 53 -1.45 6.83 -13.01
CA THR A 53 -2.27 7.62 -12.06
C THR A 53 -3.49 6.84 -11.57
N SER A 54 -4.13 6.06 -12.45
CA SER A 54 -5.24 5.18 -12.06
C SER A 54 -4.78 4.07 -11.12
N GLN A 55 -3.63 3.44 -11.40
CA GLN A 55 -3.06 2.41 -10.54
C GLN A 55 -2.62 2.98 -9.18
N LEU A 56 -2.01 4.16 -9.18
CA LEU A 56 -1.66 4.90 -7.96
C LEU A 56 -2.89 5.17 -7.08
N GLU A 57 -3.99 5.61 -7.69
CA GLU A 57 -5.26 5.81 -6.99
C GLU A 57 -5.83 4.52 -6.41
N ASN A 58 -5.88 3.46 -7.21
CA ASN A 58 -6.39 2.16 -6.77
C ASN A 58 -5.55 1.61 -5.60
N ASN A 59 -4.22 1.68 -5.72
CA ASN A 59 -3.30 1.22 -4.68
C ASN A 59 -3.46 2.02 -3.38
N GLY A 60 -3.52 3.36 -3.48
CA GLY A 60 -3.71 4.22 -2.31
C GLY A 60 -5.05 4.00 -1.62
N ARG A 61 -6.14 3.86 -2.37
CA ARG A 61 -7.48 3.55 -1.83
C ARG A 61 -7.52 2.18 -1.17
N PHE A 62 -6.97 1.16 -1.84
CA PHE A 62 -6.89 -0.18 -1.28
C PHE A 62 -6.12 -0.21 0.04
N ALA A 63 -4.97 0.48 0.12
CA ALA A 63 -4.19 0.58 1.36
C ALA A 63 -5.00 1.22 2.51
N ILE A 64 -5.71 2.32 2.23
CA ILE A 64 -6.56 2.98 3.23
C ILE A 64 -7.72 2.08 3.67
N ASP A 65 -8.41 1.43 2.73
CA ASP A 65 -9.56 0.56 3.04
C ASP A 65 -9.13 -0.65 3.88
N LEU A 66 -7.98 -1.25 3.54
CA LEU A 66 -7.40 -2.35 4.29
C LEU A 66 -7.04 -1.93 5.72
N LEU A 67 -6.26 -0.85 5.88
CA LEU A 67 -5.90 -0.33 7.20
C LEU A 67 -7.14 0.04 8.01
N THR A 68 -8.13 0.66 7.38
CA THR A 68 -9.40 1.02 8.02
C THR A 68 -10.13 -0.21 8.57
N LYS A 69 -10.21 -1.28 7.78
CA LYS A 69 -10.86 -2.53 8.20
C LYS A 69 -10.17 -3.10 9.44
N TYR A 70 -8.85 -3.20 9.43
CA TYR A 70 -8.08 -3.75 10.54
C TYR A 70 -8.11 -2.86 11.79
N ILE A 71 -8.06 -1.53 11.63
CA ILE A 71 -8.19 -0.59 12.75
C ILE A 71 -9.58 -0.70 13.37
N GLN A 72 -10.64 -0.88 12.57
CA GLN A 72 -12.00 -1.05 13.09
C GLN A 72 -12.23 -2.38 13.81
N SER A 73 -11.51 -3.44 13.45
CA SER A 73 -11.55 -4.73 14.15
C SER A 73 -10.68 -4.75 15.40
N ALA A 74 -9.73 -3.82 15.54
CA ALA A 74 -8.87 -3.74 16.72
C ALA A 74 -9.69 -3.64 18.01
N GLY A 75 -9.26 -4.35 19.04
CA GLY A 75 -9.93 -4.45 20.32
C GLY A 75 -11.20 -5.28 20.33
N TYR A 76 -11.53 -6.00 19.25
CA TYR A 76 -12.65 -6.93 19.23
C TYR A 76 -12.40 -8.01 20.28
N VAL A 77 -13.47 -8.40 20.97
CA VAL A 77 -13.46 -9.46 21.98
C VAL A 77 -14.51 -10.49 21.64
N MET A 78 -14.17 -11.76 21.82
CA MET A 78 -15.14 -12.83 21.62
C MET A 78 -16.04 -12.95 22.86
N VAL A 79 -17.28 -13.38 22.64
CA VAL A 79 -18.18 -13.73 23.75
C VAL A 79 -18.17 -15.25 23.87
N ASP A 80 -17.52 -15.77 24.91
CA ASP A 80 -17.54 -17.20 25.24
C ASP A 80 -18.78 -17.50 26.10
N PRO A 81 -19.77 -18.27 25.60
CA PRO A 81 -20.96 -18.61 26.37
C PRO A 81 -20.67 -19.51 27.60
N SER A 82 -19.50 -20.14 27.67
CA SER A 82 -19.07 -20.94 28.81
C SER A 82 -18.44 -20.10 29.94
N PHE A 83 -18.16 -18.82 29.67
CA PHE A 83 -17.60 -17.87 30.65
C PHE A 83 -18.51 -16.64 30.78
N PRO A 84 -19.30 -16.52 31.87
CA PRO A 84 -20.29 -15.45 32.02
C PRO A 84 -19.70 -14.06 32.35
N ALA A 85 -18.38 -13.92 32.43
CA ALA A 85 -17.73 -12.63 32.59
C ALA A 85 -17.41 -12.04 31.21
N PRO A 86 -17.63 -10.72 30.99
CA PRO A 86 -17.08 -10.06 29.81
C PRO A 86 -15.57 -10.31 29.79
N GLN A 87 -15.06 -10.96 28.75
CA GLN A 87 -13.65 -10.81 28.41
C GLN A 87 -13.52 -9.34 28.04
N GLY A 88 -13.06 -8.56 29.02
CA GLY A 88 -13.00 -7.11 28.93
C GLY A 88 -12.23 -6.74 27.68
N PRO A 89 -12.60 -5.66 26.97
CA PRO A 89 -11.88 -5.25 25.79
C PRO A 89 -10.40 -5.13 26.12
N ILE A 90 -9.54 -5.86 25.41
CA ILE A 90 -8.07 -5.74 25.52
C ILE A 90 -7.68 -4.27 25.70
N ASP A 91 -7.05 -3.95 26.82
CA ASP A 91 -6.72 -2.56 27.17
C ASP A 91 -5.77 -1.96 26.13
N ASN A 92 -4.87 -2.79 25.57
CA ASN A 92 -3.95 -2.41 24.50
C ASN A 92 -4.44 -2.94 23.15
N LYS A 93 -5.44 -2.28 22.57
CA LYS A 93 -6.03 -2.63 21.25
C LYS A 93 -5.12 -2.32 20.08
N ILE A 94 -4.37 -1.23 20.25
CA ILE A 94 -3.53 -0.65 19.24
C ILE A 94 -2.21 -0.25 19.87
N ILE A 95 -1.16 -0.36 19.09
CA ILE A 95 0.18 0.13 19.41
C ILE A 95 0.74 0.75 18.14
N GLY A 96 1.71 1.65 18.27
CA GLY A 96 2.30 2.31 17.13
C GLY A 96 3.74 2.68 17.38
N CYS A 97 4.45 2.90 16.28
CA CYS A 97 5.81 3.43 16.28
C CYS A 97 5.90 4.56 15.25
N ASP A 98 6.36 5.74 15.67
CA ASP A 98 6.46 6.93 14.81
C ASP A 98 7.51 6.78 13.69
N PHE A 99 8.52 5.93 13.92
CA PHE A 99 9.65 5.68 13.01
C PHE A 99 9.73 4.23 12.52
N GLY A 100 8.67 3.44 12.72
CA GLY A 100 8.63 2.03 12.39
C GLY A 100 9.26 1.13 13.47
N MET A 101 9.36 -0.15 13.16
CA MET A 101 9.94 -1.19 14.03
C MET A 101 11.39 -1.51 13.62
N THR A 102 12.13 -2.15 14.53
CA THR A 102 13.56 -2.44 14.34
C THR A 102 13.85 -3.40 13.19
N ASN A 103 13.13 -4.52 13.10
CA ASN A 103 13.25 -5.49 12.00
C ASN A 103 11.92 -6.22 11.74
N PRO A 104 10.92 -5.53 11.15
CA PRO A 104 9.62 -6.13 10.88
C PRO A 104 9.61 -7.02 9.63
N THR A 105 10.66 -7.03 8.82
CA THR A 105 10.72 -7.85 7.58
C THR A 105 11.12 -9.29 7.85
N ASN A 106 11.99 -9.53 8.83
CA ASN A 106 12.39 -10.88 9.23
C ASN A 106 12.56 -10.95 10.75
N PRO A 107 11.46 -10.76 11.49
CA PRO A 107 11.42 -10.85 12.95
C PRO A 107 11.76 -12.27 13.43
N THR A 108 12.60 -12.37 14.45
CA THR A 108 12.93 -13.62 15.14
C THR A 108 12.56 -13.59 16.61
N THR A 109 12.45 -12.39 17.18
CA THR A 109 12.11 -12.18 18.59
C THR A 109 11.22 -10.95 18.76
N ALA A 110 10.59 -10.80 19.92
CA ALA A 110 9.80 -9.60 20.24
C ALA A 110 10.65 -8.31 20.22
N ALA A 111 11.97 -8.40 20.40
CA ALA A 111 12.88 -7.25 20.32
C ALA A 111 12.93 -6.65 18.91
N ASP A 112 12.68 -7.45 17.87
CA ASP A 112 12.65 -6.99 16.48
C ASP A 112 11.43 -6.10 16.19
N LEU A 113 10.39 -6.16 17.03
CA LEU A 113 9.16 -5.37 16.91
C LEU A 113 9.17 -4.10 17.77
N VAL A 114 10.29 -3.81 18.44
CA VAL A 114 10.42 -2.59 19.25
C VAL A 114 10.49 -1.38 18.33
N CYS A 115 9.81 -0.31 18.74
CA CYS A 115 9.79 0.97 18.04
C CYS A 115 11.18 1.58 17.93
N LEU A 116 11.52 2.04 16.73
CA LEU A 116 12.68 2.88 16.49
C LEU A 116 12.50 4.24 17.16
N THR A 117 13.60 4.83 17.64
CA THR A 117 13.62 6.16 18.29
C THR A 117 13.99 7.29 17.35
N ALA A 118 14.44 6.97 16.13
CA ALA A 118 14.78 7.92 15.07
C ALA A 118 14.63 7.27 13.69
N VAL A 119 14.55 8.10 12.65
CA VAL A 119 14.53 7.65 11.25
C VAL A 119 15.90 7.05 10.88
N PRO A 120 15.96 5.81 10.36
CA PRO A 120 17.20 5.23 9.85
C PRO A 120 17.83 6.08 8.74
N THR A 121 19.17 6.13 8.70
CA THR A 121 19.89 6.93 7.70
C THR A 121 19.60 6.44 6.29
N GLY A 122 19.20 7.35 5.39
CA GLY A 122 18.94 7.03 3.99
C GLY A 122 17.55 6.44 3.73
N THR A 123 16.69 6.32 4.74
CA THR A 123 15.29 5.93 4.56
C THR A 123 14.35 7.11 4.79
N ARG A 124 13.13 6.98 4.28
CA ARG A 124 12.05 7.91 4.56
C ARG A 124 11.44 7.57 5.92
N GLN A 125 11.05 8.59 6.70
CA GLN A 125 10.26 8.37 7.90
C GLN A 125 8.97 7.64 7.53
N SER A 126 8.70 6.49 8.14
CA SER A 126 7.45 5.76 7.98
C SER A 126 7.06 5.17 9.33
N ALA A 127 5.81 5.33 9.72
CA ALA A 127 5.28 4.78 10.96
C ALA A 127 4.85 3.31 10.75
N SER A 128 4.68 2.60 11.86
CA SER A 128 4.03 1.30 11.88
C SER A 128 2.92 1.27 12.93
N ILE A 129 1.92 0.43 12.72
CA ILE A 129 0.81 0.23 13.64
C ILE A 129 0.61 -1.25 13.91
N GLY A 130 0.54 -1.63 15.18
CA GLY A 130 0.13 -2.95 15.64
C GLY A 130 -1.31 -2.92 16.10
N LEU A 131 -2.07 -3.94 15.73
CA LEU A 131 -3.50 -4.07 15.98
C LEU A 131 -3.73 -5.42 16.62
N ILE A 132 -4.43 -5.41 17.74
CA ILE A 132 -4.67 -6.60 18.56
C ILE A 132 -6.18 -6.81 18.62
N ALA A 133 -6.63 -8.02 18.33
CA ALA A 133 -8.02 -8.42 18.40
C ALA A 133 -8.10 -9.84 18.94
N GLU A 134 -9.15 -10.16 19.70
CA GLU A 134 -9.43 -11.55 20.04
C GLU A 134 -10.07 -12.29 18.87
N THR A 135 -9.96 -13.61 18.89
CA THR A 135 -10.54 -14.49 17.87
C THR A 135 -11.29 -15.62 18.56
N ASP A 136 -12.31 -16.18 17.92
CA ASP A 136 -12.97 -17.36 18.44
C ASP A 136 -12.04 -18.59 18.40
N GLN A 137 -12.27 -19.52 19.32
CA GLN A 137 -11.63 -20.83 19.27
C GLN A 137 -12.32 -21.68 18.19
N TYR A 138 -11.74 -21.79 16.99
CA TYR A 138 -12.23 -22.76 16.02
C TYR A 138 -11.58 -24.13 16.28
N SER A 139 -12.40 -25.17 16.49
CA SER A 139 -11.96 -26.53 16.84
C SER A 139 -12.57 -27.57 15.90
N THR A 140 -11.83 -27.98 14.88
CA THR A 140 -12.09 -29.22 14.12
C THR A 140 -10.84 -30.10 14.15
N GLY A 141 -10.50 -30.66 15.32
CA GLY A 141 -9.36 -31.57 15.52
C GLY A 141 -8.05 -30.91 15.94
N SER A 142 -7.84 -29.64 15.60
CA SER A 142 -6.80 -28.73 16.12
C SER A 142 -7.45 -27.39 16.52
N GLN A 143 -6.90 -26.70 17.52
CA GLN A 143 -7.36 -25.37 17.96
C GLN A 143 -6.57 -24.27 17.25
N PHE A 144 -7.26 -23.28 16.69
CA PHE A 144 -6.66 -22.17 15.95
C PHE A 144 -7.05 -20.79 16.52
N GLN A 145 -6.15 -19.80 16.44
CA GLN A 145 -6.43 -18.37 16.74
C GLN A 145 -6.44 -17.55 15.46
N GLY A 146 -7.61 -17.39 14.86
CA GLY A 146 -7.77 -16.57 13.66
C GLY A 146 -6.80 -16.94 12.53
N PHE A 147 -6.44 -15.93 11.75
CA PHE A 147 -5.63 -16.08 10.55
C PHE A 147 -4.53 -15.02 10.48
N ASP A 148 -3.54 -15.30 9.64
CA ASP A 148 -2.50 -14.34 9.27
C ASP A 148 -3.06 -13.13 8.49
N CYS A 149 -2.17 -12.20 8.11
CA CYS A 149 -2.56 -10.95 7.48
C CYS A 149 -3.29 -11.12 6.14
N LEU A 150 -3.06 -12.25 5.44
CA LEU A 150 -3.67 -12.57 4.16
C LEU A 150 -4.84 -13.56 4.27
N GLY A 151 -5.09 -14.13 5.45
CA GLY A 151 -6.11 -15.14 5.64
C GLY A 151 -5.69 -16.55 5.19
N GLU A 152 -4.42 -16.77 4.88
CA GLU A 152 -3.94 -17.98 4.20
C GLU A 152 -3.58 -19.10 5.18
N SER A 153 -3.05 -18.74 6.35
CA SER A 153 -2.72 -19.68 7.42
C SER A 153 -3.41 -19.31 8.73
N SER A 154 -3.94 -20.32 9.41
CA SER A 154 -4.43 -20.20 10.78
C SER A 154 -3.27 -20.29 11.77
N ILE A 155 -3.38 -19.59 12.89
CA ILE A 155 -2.35 -19.61 13.94
C ILE A 155 -2.65 -20.78 14.87
N ASP A 156 -1.75 -21.76 14.93
CA ASP A 156 -1.90 -22.94 15.79
C ASP A 156 -1.72 -22.62 17.27
N ILE A 157 -2.53 -23.25 18.12
CA ILE A 157 -2.39 -23.17 19.58
C ILE A 157 -2.16 -24.57 20.12
N PRO A 158 -1.24 -24.74 21.08
CA PRO A 158 -1.24 -25.94 21.89
C PRO A 158 -2.55 -26.07 22.66
N THR A 159 -3.07 -27.30 22.74
CA THR A 159 -4.22 -27.62 23.58
C THR A 159 -3.89 -27.32 25.04
N SER A 160 -4.50 -26.26 25.57
CA SER A 160 -4.32 -25.89 26.98
C SER A 160 -5.49 -26.40 27.82
N THR A 161 -5.19 -26.85 29.03
CA THR A 161 -6.21 -27.19 30.03
C THR A 161 -6.59 -25.93 30.81
N GLY A 162 -7.59 -25.18 30.35
CA GLY A 162 -8.08 -23.97 31.03
C GLY A 162 -8.66 -22.93 30.08
N HIS A 163 -9.13 -21.81 30.66
CA HIS A 163 -9.58 -20.64 29.89
C HIS A 163 -8.38 -19.89 29.31
N VAL A 164 -8.30 -19.77 28.00
CA VAL A 164 -7.24 -19.04 27.29
C VAL A 164 -7.88 -17.98 26.39
N ILE A 165 -7.33 -16.77 26.46
CA ILE A 165 -7.68 -15.69 25.54
C ILE A 165 -6.92 -15.93 24.24
N HIS A 166 -7.65 -15.95 23.12
CA HIS A 166 -7.09 -16.13 21.80
C HIS A 166 -6.94 -14.77 21.14
N GLU A 167 -5.71 -14.32 20.90
CA GLU A 167 -5.42 -13.00 20.36
C GLU A 167 -4.68 -13.14 19.02
N THR A 168 -5.13 -12.41 18.00
CA THR A 168 -4.35 -12.16 16.79
C THR A 168 -3.70 -10.79 16.88
N ARG A 169 -2.41 -10.73 16.53
CA ARG A 169 -1.63 -9.48 16.49
C ARG A 169 -1.12 -9.26 15.09
N SER A 170 -1.58 -8.18 14.46
CA SER A 170 -1.19 -7.80 13.11
C SER A 170 -0.47 -6.46 13.12
N TYR A 171 0.71 -6.40 12.53
CA TYR A 171 1.54 -5.21 12.47
C TYR A 171 1.71 -4.75 11.03
N PHE A 172 1.25 -3.54 10.72
CA PHE A 172 1.40 -2.94 9.40
C PHE A 172 2.59 -2.00 9.37
N PHE A 173 3.41 -2.12 8.33
CA PHE A 173 4.60 -1.32 8.13
C PHE A 173 4.92 -1.17 6.64
N VAL A 174 5.83 -0.26 6.31
CA VAL A 174 6.38 -0.14 4.95
C VAL A 174 7.72 -0.85 4.91
N GLY A 175 7.82 -1.88 4.08
CA GLY A 175 9.08 -2.51 3.69
C GLY A 175 9.56 -2.01 2.33
N ASN A 176 10.74 -2.45 1.90
CA ASN A 176 11.25 -2.15 0.56
C ASN A 176 11.10 -3.40 -0.32
N THR A 177 10.72 -3.20 -1.58
CA THR A 177 10.62 -4.27 -2.58
C THR A 177 11.16 -3.82 -3.93
N THR A 178 11.55 -4.80 -4.75
CA THR A 178 11.98 -4.56 -6.14
C THR A 178 10.94 -5.13 -7.08
N VAL A 179 10.25 -4.25 -7.82
CA VAL A 179 9.25 -4.66 -8.80
C VAL A 179 9.88 -4.72 -10.19
N GLN A 180 9.62 -5.80 -10.92
CA GLN A 180 10.03 -5.94 -12.31
C GLN A 180 9.10 -5.11 -13.20
N THR A 181 9.68 -4.17 -13.93
CA THR A 181 8.95 -3.32 -14.86
C THR A 181 9.39 -3.54 -16.30
N PRO A 182 8.59 -3.14 -17.31
CA PRO A 182 9.04 -3.14 -18.70
C PRO A 182 10.31 -2.30 -18.95
N ASN A 183 10.63 -1.36 -18.07
CA ASN A 183 11.79 -0.48 -18.14
C ASN A 183 12.96 -0.93 -17.23
N GLY A 184 12.84 -2.09 -16.57
CA GLY A 184 13.84 -2.64 -15.65
C GLY A 184 13.34 -2.76 -14.20
N PRO A 185 14.17 -3.30 -13.28
CA PRO A 185 13.82 -3.38 -11.87
C PRO A 185 13.75 -1.99 -11.23
N VAL A 186 12.69 -1.73 -10.48
CA VAL A 186 12.50 -0.48 -9.72
C VAL A 186 12.34 -0.80 -8.24
N ASN A 187 13.09 -0.11 -7.39
CA ASN A 187 12.91 -0.17 -5.94
C ASN A 187 11.83 0.80 -5.50
N MET A 188 10.92 0.31 -4.67
CA MET A 188 9.84 1.11 -4.10
C MET A 188 9.42 0.56 -2.75
N GLY A 189 8.73 1.38 -1.97
CA GLY A 189 8.07 0.97 -0.75
C GLY A 189 6.93 -0.01 -1.02
N GLN A 190 6.69 -0.89 -0.07
CA GLN A 190 5.63 -1.89 -0.09
C GLN A 190 4.93 -1.88 1.27
N LEU A 191 3.60 -1.81 1.23
CA LEU A 191 2.80 -2.11 2.42
C LEU A 191 2.94 -3.60 2.70
N SER A 192 3.42 -3.90 3.90
CA SER A 192 3.57 -5.26 4.42
C SER A 192 2.84 -5.37 5.73
N CYS A 193 2.41 -6.59 6.03
CA CYS A 193 1.83 -6.91 7.32
C CYS A 193 2.58 -8.09 7.93
N LEU A 194 2.81 -8.02 9.22
CA LEU A 194 3.42 -9.06 10.02
C LEU A 194 2.36 -9.63 10.96
N ALA A 195 2.14 -10.93 10.86
CA ALA A 195 1.30 -11.68 11.79
C ALA A 195 2.19 -12.30 12.88
N ASP A 196 1.79 -12.13 14.13
CA ASP A 196 2.34 -12.91 15.24
C ASP A 196 1.66 -14.29 15.25
N GLN A 197 2.44 -15.33 14.97
CA GLN A 197 2.00 -16.71 14.97
C GLN A 197 2.58 -17.49 16.16
N THR A 198 3.02 -16.78 17.21
CA THR A 198 3.65 -17.39 18.38
C THR A 198 2.64 -18.28 19.11
N PRO A 199 2.88 -19.60 19.20
CA PRO A 199 2.00 -20.48 19.95
C PRO A 199 2.07 -20.15 21.45
N ALA A 200 0.99 -20.36 22.20
CA ALA A 200 0.96 -20.12 23.64
C ALA A 200 2.07 -20.90 24.38
N GLY A 201 3.01 -20.20 25.01
CA GLY A 201 4.18 -20.81 25.68
C GLY A 201 5.21 -21.44 24.73
N GLY A 202 5.07 -21.21 23.41
CA GLY A 202 5.97 -21.68 22.37
C GLY A 202 7.09 -20.69 22.03
N VAL A 203 7.85 -21.02 20.99
CA VAL A 203 8.90 -20.14 20.45
C VAL A 203 8.25 -19.06 19.60
N ALA A 204 8.71 -17.82 19.76
CA ALA A 204 8.23 -16.68 18.98
C ALA A 204 8.33 -16.97 17.48
N THR A 205 7.20 -16.91 16.80
CA THR A 205 7.10 -17.20 15.36
C THR A 205 6.30 -16.08 14.72
N TYR A 206 6.88 -15.46 13.70
CA TYR A 206 6.29 -14.31 13.04
C TYR A 206 6.32 -14.53 11.53
N GLN A 207 5.30 -14.07 10.83
CA GLN A 207 5.21 -14.16 9.38
C GLN A 207 5.00 -12.77 8.78
N SER A 208 6.00 -12.28 8.05
CA SER A 208 5.88 -11.04 7.27
C SER A 208 5.36 -11.35 5.87
N GLN A 209 4.25 -10.74 5.50
CA GLN A 209 3.54 -10.94 4.25
C GLN A 209 3.47 -9.62 3.45
N PRO A 210 3.97 -9.60 2.20
CA PRO A 210 3.83 -8.45 1.32
C PRO A 210 2.39 -8.30 0.86
N ILE A 211 1.83 -7.09 0.92
CA ILE A 211 0.44 -6.83 0.51
C ILE A 211 0.41 -6.08 -0.82
N LEU A 212 1.02 -4.88 -0.86
CA LEU A 212 0.85 -3.98 -2.01
C LEU A 212 2.10 -3.12 -2.23
N PRO A 213 2.70 -3.13 -3.45
CA PRO A 213 3.80 -2.24 -3.79
C PRO A 213 3.32 -0.81 -4.10
N GLY A 214 4.25 0.14 -4.03
CA GLY A 214 4.00 1.55 -4.34
C GLY A 214 3.48 2.35 -3.14
N ILE A 215 3.59 1.84 -1.92
CA ILE A 215 3.31 2.59 -0.69
C ILE A 215 4.64 2.95 -0.04
N GLU A 216 4.98 4.23 -0.01
CA GLU A 216 6.29 4.73 0.42
C GLU A 216 6.33 5.19 1.87
N GLN A 217 5.18 5.57 2.44
CA GLN A 217 5.13 6.13 3.78
C GLN A 217 3.76 5.90 4.41
N LEU A 218 3.79 5.54 5.69
CA LEU A 218 2.65 5.57 6.58
C LEU A 218 2.89 6.64 7.65
N ALA A 219 1.81 7.30 8.06
CA ALA A 219 1.79 8.09 9.27
C ALA A 219 0.46 7.87 10.00
N PHE A 220 0.54 7.81 11.33
CA PHE A 220 -0.62 7.65 12.19
C PHE A 220 -0.63 8.78 13.22
N SER A 221 -1.79 9.32 13.49
CA SER A 221 -2.02 10.22 14.63
C SER A 221 -3.18 9.70 15.44
N TYR A 222 -3.00 9.63 16.76
CA TYR A 222 -3.97 9.00 17.65
C TYR A 222 -4.82 10.07 18.29
N LEU A 223 -6.12 10.03 18.03
CA LEU A 223 -7.09 10.99 18.56
C LEU A 223 -7.62 10.52 19.91
N MET A 224 -7.41 11.35 20.91
CA MET A 224 -7.83 11.12 22.30
C MET A 224 -9.05 11.95 22.69
N PRO A 225 -9.78 11.52 23.74
CA PRO A 225 -10.81 12.33 24.38
C PRO A 225 -10.29 13.72 24.78
N ALA A 226 -11.09 14.77 24.59
CA ALA A 226 -10.81 16.04 25.24
C ALA A 226 -11.05 15.92 26.75
N ALA A 227 -10.27 16.67 27.54
CA ALA A 227 -10.43 16.70 29.00
C ALA A 227 -11.82 17.16 29.46
N ALA A 228 -12.52 17.97 28.63
CA ALA A 228 -13.85 18.49 28.91
C ALA A 228 -15.00 17.58 28.42
N ASP A 229 -14.77 16.73 27.42
CA ASP A 229 -15.77 15.79 26.92
C ASP A 229 -15.09 14.48 26.44
N PRO A 230 -15.28 13.36 27.18
CA PRO A 230 -14.65 12.08 26.87
C PRO A 230 -15.15 11.43 25.57
N ASN A 231 -16.16 12.00 24.90
CA ASN A 231 -16.65 11.49 23.62
C ASN A 231 -16.09 12.23 22.39
N THR A 232 -15.23 13.23 22.59
CA THR A 232 -14.69 14.06 21.51
C THR A 232 -13.26 13.67 21.14
N ALA A 233 -12.98 13.44 19.86
CA ALA A 233 -11.65 13.04 19.37
C ALA A 233 -10.86 14.28 18.91
N GLN A 234 -10.33 15.09 19.84
CA GLN A 234 -9.78 16.42 19.54
C GLN A 234 -8.27 16.54 19.67
N ALA A 235 -7.63 15.72 20.51
CA ALA A 235 -6.19 15.78 20.70
C ALA A 235 -5.47 14.73 19.84
N ALA A 236 -4.74 15.17 18.83
CA ALA A 236 -3.87 14.32 18.03
C ALA A 236 -2.51 14.14 18.73
N MET A 237 -2.17 12.89 19.03
CA MET A 237 -0.91 12.50 19.68
C MET A 237 -0.08 11.57 18.81
N SER A 238 1.25 11.63 18.97
CA SER A 238 2.19 10.70 18.33
C SER A 238 2.29 9.39 19.12
N ALA A 239 2.75 8.33 18.48
CA ALA A 239 2.93 7.04 19.15
C ALA A 239 3.88 7.13 20.35
N ALA A 240 4.97 7.88 20.22
CA ALA A 240 5.94 8.08 21.30
C ALA A 240 5.31 8.74 22.53
N SER A 241 4.45 9.75 22.34
CA SER A 241 3.73 10.40 23.45
C SER A 241 2.74 9.45 24.15
N GLN A 242 2.05 8.59 23.38
CA GLN A 242 1.11 7.61 23.93
C GLN A 242 1.82 6.51 24.72
N ALA A 243 2.95 6.02 24.19
CA ALA A 243 3.77 5.02 24.87
C ALA A 243 4.34 5.54 26.19
N ALA A 244 4.82 6.78 26.21
CA ALA A 244 5.35 7.40 27.43
C ALA A 244 4.29 7.65 28.51
N ALA A 245 3.06 7.98 28.11
CA ALA A 245 1.95 8.27 29.02
C ALA A 245 1.09 7.03 29.36
N ALA A 246 1.34 5.88 28.74
CA ALA A 246 0.54 4.65 28.87
C ALA A 246 -0.96 4.86 28.54
N THR A 247 -1.27 5.72 27.57
CA THR A 247 -2.62 6.18 27.22
C THR A 247 -3.25 5.46 26.01
N TRP A 248 -2.64 4.37 25.54
CA TRP A 248 -3.20 3.52 24.47
C TRP A 248 -4.66 3.09 24.67
N PRO A 249 -5.13 2.75 25.89
CA PRO A 249 -6.54 2.40 26.12
C PRO A 249 -7.53 3.54 25.83
N ASN A 250 -7.08 4.79 25.88
CA ASN A 250 -7.92 5.97 25.74
C ASN A 250 -8.08 6.45 24.29
N VAL A 251 -7.44 5.79 23.31
CA VAL A 251 -7.56 6.21 21.91
C VAL A 251 -8.98 5.96 21.39
N LEU A 252 -9.57 6.96 20.75
CA LEU A 252 -10.93 6.89 20.20
C LEU A 252 -10.94 6.73 18.68
N ALA A 253 -9.97 7.32 18.00
CA ALA A 253 -9.83 7.27 16.56
C ALA A 253 -8.36 7.40 16.14
N VAL A 254 -8.06 6.97 14.93
CA VAL A 254 -6.73 7.05 14.32
C VAL A 254 -6.86 7.79 13.00
N ASP A 255 -6.12 8.88 12.86
CA ASP A 255 -5.90 9.52 11.57
C ASP A 255 -4.80 8.74 10.84
N VAL A 256 -5.16 8.21 9.68
CA VAL A 256 -4.27 7.40 8.84
C VAL A 256 -3.88 8.25 7.63
N CYS A 257 -2.58 8.34 7.38
CA CYS A 257 -2.02 8.92 6.17
C CYS A 257 -1.16 7.89 5.44
N VAL A 258 -1.39 7.75 4.13
CA VAL A 258 -0.66 6.87 3.24
C VAL A 258 -0.11 7.69 2.08
N LEU A 259 1.20 7.64 1.86
CA LEU A 259 1.84 8.18 0.66
C LEU A 259 2.04 7.04 -0.34
N ALA A 260 1.37 7.14 -1.49
CA ALA A 260 1.58 6.23 -2.60
C ALA A 260 2.51 6.86 -3.65
N LYS A 261 3.21 6.01 -4.40
CA LYS A 261 4.10 6.33 -5.51
C LYS A 261 3.76 5.47 -6.73
N SER A 262 3.86 6.03 -7.93
CA SER A 262 3.64 5.29 -9.17
C SER A 262 4.69 4.18 -9.34
N ILE A 263 4.26 3.03 -9.85
CA ILE A 263 5.14 1.86 -10.04
C ILE A 263 6.03 2.07 -11.26
N GLN A 264 5.47 2.65 -12.34
CA GLN A 264 6.24 3.06 -13.51
C GLN A 264 6.53 4.56 -13.50
N PRO A 265 7.65 4.97 -14.13
CA PRO A 265 7.83 6.35 -14.54
C PRO A 265 6.81 6.70 -15.63
N ALA A 266 5.92 7.64 -15.31
CA ALA A 266 4.81 8.04 -16.18
C ALA A 266 4.69 9.57 -16.33
N GLY A 267 5.35 10.33 -15.46
CA GLY A 267 5.34 11.79 -15.47
C GLY A 267 6.20 12.40 -16.57
N ASN A 268 5.77 13.55 -17.11
CA ASN A 268 6.65 14.48 -17.83
C ASN A 268 7.09 15.66 -16.95
N ASP A 269 6.63 15.69 -15.70
CA ASP A 269 6.77 16.85 -14.84
C ASP A 269 8.06 16.72 -14.04
N SER A 270 9.14 17.31 -14.55
CA SER A 270 10.36 17.46 -13.77
C SER A 270 10.18 18.59 -12.76
N GLY A 271 10.32 18.28 -11.47
CA GLY A 271 10.38 19.27 -10.39
C GLY A 271 9.04 19.62 -9.73
N THR A 272 7.99 18.82 -9.90
CA THR A 272 6.77 18.97 -9.10
C THR A 272 7.07 18.67 -7.63
N ALA A 273 6.83 19.65 -6.76
CA ALA A 273 6.94 19.45 -5.32
C ALA A 273 5.67 18.77 -4.81
N TYR A 274 5.82 17.61 -4.17
CA TYR A 274 4.75 16.94 -3.45
C TYR A 274 4.88 17.17 -1.96
N THR A 275 3.83 16.92 -1.19
CA THR A 275 3.87 16.99 0.27
C THR A 275 3.59 15.62 0.85
N ASP A 276 4.47 15.20 1.75
CA ASP A 276 4.41 13.90 2.38
C ASP A 276 3.40 13.85 3.55
N CYS A 277 3.31 12.72 4.23
CA CYS A 277 2.35 12.56 5.32
C CYS A 277 2.63 13.43 6.54
N TYR A 278 3.88 13.87 6.74
CA TYR A 278 4.31 14.72 7.85
C TYR A 278 4.38 16.21 7.46
N GLY A 279 3.95 16.58 6.24
CA GLY A 279 3.98 17.96 5.77
C GLY A 279 5.33 18.38 5.16
N THR A 280 6.26 17.44 4.95
CA THR A 280 7.57 17.73 4.36
C THR A 280 7.48 17.70 2.84
N ALA A 281 8.12 18.67 2.18
CA ALA A 281 8.18 18.71 0.72
C ALA A 281 9.04 17.55 0.16
N ILE A 282 8.54 16.91 -0.89
CA ILE A 282 9.21 15.86 -1.64
C ILE A 282 9.60 16.40 -3.00
N THR A 283 10.89 16.29 -3.32
CA THR A 283 11.39 16.48 -4.68
C THR A 283 11.32 15.16 -5.42
N ALA A 284 10.31 14.98 -6.27
CA ALA A 284 10.17 13.77 -7.08
C ALA A 284 11.26 13.68 -8.16
N ALA A 285 11.79 12.48 -8.39
CA ALA A 285 12.66 12.24 -9.54
C ALA A 285 11.83 12.30 -10.84
N PRO A 286 12.46 12.54 -12.01
CA PRO A 286 11.75 12.62 -13.28
C PRO A 286 10.88 11.38 -13.53
N GLY A 287 9.59 11.59 -13.75
CA GLY A 287 8.64 10.51 -14.05
C GLY A 287 7.94 9.89 -12.83
N GLU A 288 8.39 10.19 -11.61
CA GLU A 288 7.73 9.73 -10.39
C GLU A 288 6.52 10.59 -10.05
N ILE A 289 5.42 9.93 -9.68
CA ILE A 289 4.19 10.58 -9.24
C ILE A 289 3.91 10.13 -7.82
N TYR A 290 3.68 11.08 -6.92
CA TYR A 290 3.30 10.81 -5.54
C TYR A 290 1.89 11.29 -5.28
N ARG A 291 1.16 10.58 -4.41
CA ARG A 291 -0.15 11.03 -3.94
C ARG A 291 -0.37 10.61 -2.50
N THR A 292 -0.87 11.54 -1.72
CA THR A 292 -1.18 11.34 -0.32
C THR A 292 -2.67 11.07 -0.15
N PHE A 293 -2.99 10.04 0.60
CA PHE A 293 -4.35 9.66 0.99
C PHE A 293 -4.48 9.78 2.50
N ARG A 294 -5.58 10.37 2.98
CA ARG A 294 -5.86 10.52 4.40
C ARG A 294 -7.28 10.09 4.71
N THR A 295 -7.44 9.43 5.85
CA THR A 295 -8.75 9.12 6.41
C THR A 295 -8.67 9.12 7.93
N THR A 296 -9.81 9.32 8.59
CA THR A 296 -9.94 9.20 10.04
C THR A 296 -10.78 7.98 10.35
N VAL A 297 -10.23 7.06 11.14
CA VAL A 297 -10.88 5.79 11.47
C VAL A 297 -11.22 5.77 12.95
N ARG A 298 -12.52 5.68 13.27
CA ARG A 298 -12.97 5.52 14.65
C ARG A 298 -12.79 4.06 15.11
N LEU A 299 -12.25 3.87 16.31
CA LEU A 299 -12.21 2.57 16.98
C LEU A 299 -13.61 2.21 17.48
N ARG A 300 -14.08 1.01 17.10
CA ARG A 300 -15.43 0.53 17.44
C ARG A 300 -15.48 -0.11 18.82
N ASN A 301 -14.45 -0.88 19.15
CA ASN A 301 -14.38 -1.68 20.36
C ASN A 301 -13.69 -0.86 21.45
N LYS A 302 -14.47 -0.19 22.30
CA LYS A 302 -13.95 0.67 23.38
C LYS A 302 -13.57 -0.21 24.58
N SER A 303 -12.48 0.09 25.29
CA SER A 303 -12.31 -0.43 26.67
C SER A 303 -13.36 0.27 27.52
N SER A 304 -14.18 -0.51 28.24
CA SER A 304 -15.16 0.06 29.15
C SER A 304 -14.41 0.67 30.33
N ILE A 305 -14.59 1.97 30.54
CA ILE A 305 -14.30 2.63 31.82
C ILE A 305 -15.37 2.22 32.82
#